data_AF-A0A0F8XKD0-F1
#
_entry.id   AF-A0A0F8XKD0-F1
#
_cell.length_a   1.000
_cell.length_b   1.000
_cell.length_c   1.000
_cell.angle_alpha   90.00
_cell.angle_beta   90.00
_cell.angle_gamma   90.00
#
_symmetry.space_group_name_H-M   'P 1'
#
loop_
_entity.id
_entity.type
_entity.pdbx_description
1 polymer ?
#
loop_
_entity_poly.entity_id
_entity_poly.type
_entity_poly.pdbx_seq_one_letter_code
_entity_poly.pdbx_strand_id
1 'polypeptide(L)'
;MATLLPEQEESLLLGLPTELLIAIFSAIPSFLDAVHFAQACKPVYEIWKEHLTTIYNEIAPAAIPCYQALCGLLADRGYRIPDTPGITPEDIALVVKTSRAGEKLVESYHGRMSQRPYYDPQVSWVLSRSEKIRFLRAQYQLWGLLLLSPKDQEKRIRRMNLKQTCLLSDFLCVFRQEDIDDVESQERFANNSVSRVQLQIMIRGQRNKDFRRLHGIAYRPVQFTPYEPAGRHAWWCDQQQGVFKDMVTGSLFSQDKTAQQEVKEKAIWEETSDEDFD
;
A
#
# COMPACT_ATOMS: atom_id res chain seq x y z
N MET A 1 -42.02 -53.83 -0.03
CA MET A 1 -40.62 -53.41 -0.19
C MET A 1 -40.50 -52.04 0.47
N ALA A 2 -39.88 -51.97 1.64
CA ALA A 2 -39.69 -50.73 2.38
C ALA A 2 -38.47 -50.02 1.81
N THR A 3 -38.69 -48.86 1.20
CA THR A 3 -37.63 -47.96 0.73
C THR A 3 -36.99 -47.34 1.97
N LEU A 4 -35.84 -47.87 2.40
CA LEU A 4 -34.99 -47.23 3.39
C LEU A 4 -34.52 -45.91 2.77
N LEU A 5 -35.02 -44.78 3.29
CA LEU A 5 -34.48 -43.47 2.95
C LEU A 5 -33.00 -43.45 3.37
N PRO A 6 -32.09 -42.93 2.53
CA PRO A 6 -30.69 -42.83 2.88
C PRO A 6 -30.57 -42.00 4.16
N GLU A 7 -29.82 -42.53 5.13
CA GLU A 7 -29.42 -41.79 6.32
C GLU A 7 -28.86 -40.44 5.87
N GLN A 8 -29.49 -39.34 6.31
CA GLN A 8 -28.97 -38.02 6.06
C GLN A 8 -27.62 -37.95 6.79
N GLU A 9 -26.53 -38.01 6.04
CA GLU A 9 -25.21 -37.66 6.54
C GLU A 9 -25.30 -36.20 7.02
N GLU A 10 -25.47 -36.01 8.33
CA GLU A 10 -25.42 -34.69 8.94
C GLU A 10 -24.05 -34.10 8.64
N SER A 11 -24.05 -32.93 7.99
CA SER A 11 -22.82 -32.22 7.69
C SER A 11 -22.13 -31.85 9.01
N LEU A 12 -21.01 -32.51 9.31
CA LEU A 12 -20.19 -32.26 10.50
C LEU A 12 -19.80 -30.77 10.64
N LEU A 13 -19.71 -30.06 9.51
CA LEU A 13 -19.44 -28.62 9.47
C LEU A 13 -20.57 -27.80 10.11
N LEU A 14 -21.83 -28.17 9.85
CA LEU A 14 -23.00 -27.45 10.36
C LEU A 14 -23.25 -27.68 11.86
N GLY A 15 -22.66 -28.74 12.42
CA GLY A 15 -22.67 -29.01 13.86
C GLY A 15 -21.61 -28.24 14.65
N LEU A 16 -20.72 -27.48 13.98
CA LEU A 16 -19.70 -26.69 14.66
C LEU A 16 -20.30 -25.45 15.34
N PRO A 17 -19.77 -25.03 16.51
CA PRO A 17 -20.06 -23.73 17.08
C PRO A 17 -19.74 -22.59 16.11
N THR A 18 -20.53 -21.51 16.17
CA THR A 18 -20.39 -20.32 15.31
C THR A 18 -18.97 -19.75 15.35
N GLU A 19 -18.32 -19.76 16.50
CA GLU A 19 -16.95 -19.27 16.68
C GLU A 19 -15.94 -20.05 15.83
N LEU A 20 -16.13 -21.37 15.69
CA LEU A 20 -15.27 -22.19 14.83
C LEU A 20 -15.53 -21.92 13.35
N LEU A 21 -16.78 -21.64 12.97
CA LEU A 21 -17.11 -21.27 11.60
C LEU A 21 -16.51 -19.90 11.22
N ILE A 22 -16.55 -18.94 12.15
CA ILE A 22 -15.85 -17.64 11.99
C ILE A 22 -14.34 -17.85 11.87
N ALA A 23 -13.75 -18.72 12.71
CA ALA A 23 -12.32 -19.03 12.63
C ALA A 23 -11.94 -19.69 11.29
N ILE A 24 -12.77 -20.60 10.77
CA ILE A 24 -12.59 -21.19 9.45
C ILE A 24 -12.61 -20.10 8.37
N PHE A 25 -13.61 -19.21 8.40
CA PHE A 25 -13.67 -18.07 7.49
C PHE A 25 -12.40 -17.21 7.55
N SER A 26 -11.95 -16.89 8.76
CA SER A 26 -10.79 -16.03 9.02
C SER A 26 -9.47 -16.65 8.54
N ALA A 27 -9.41 -17.98 8.44
CA ALA A 27 -8.24 -18.70 7.91
C ALA A 27 -8.20 -18.76 6.37
N ILE A 28 -9.23 -18.28 5.68
CA ILE A 28 -9.29 -18.30 4.21
C ILE A 28 -8.44 -17.14 3.65
N PRO A 29 -7.48 -17.39 2.74
CA PRO A 29 -6.51 -16.37 2.30
C PRO A 29 -7.08 -15.37 1.28
N SER A 30 -8.34 -15.52 0.86
CA SER A 30 -8.95 -14.78 -0.24
C SER A 30 -10.43 -14.54 -0.01
N PHE A 31 -10.88 -13.31 -0.30
CA PHE A 31 -12.30 -12.97 -0.29
C PHE A 31 -13.12 -13.82 -1.25
N LEU A 32 -12.56 -14.22 -2.40
CA LEU A 32 -13.29 -15.03 -3.38
C LEU A 32 -13.58 -16.43 -2.83
N ASP A 33 -12.57 -17.06 -2.23
CA ASP A 33 -12.71 -18.39 -1.63
C ASP A 33 -13.65 -18.37 -0.44
N ALA A 34 -13.59 -17.28 0.33
CA ALA A 34 -14.51 -17.05 1.41
C ALA A 34 -15.94 -16.99 0.84
N VAL A 35 -16.20 -16.18 -0.21
CA VAL A 35 -17.55 -16.06 -0.81
C VAL A 35 -18.05 -17.42 -1.29
N HIS A 36 -17.19 -18.22 -1.93
CA HIS A 36 -17.55 -19.57 -2.34
C HIS A 36 -17.90 -20.47 -1.14
N PHE A 37 -17.15 -20.36 -0.04
CA PHE A 37 -17.45 -21.08 1.19
C PHE A 37 -18.80 -20.65 1.79
N ALA A 38 -19.10 -19.35 1.78
CA ALA A 38 -20.42 -18.82 2.16
C ALA A 38 -21.56 -19.40 1.32
N GLN A 39 -21.35 -19.49 0.01
CA GLN A 39 -22.35 -19.95 -0.95
C GLN A 39 -22.59 -21.47 -0.92
N ALA A 40 -21.74 -22.23 -0.22
CA ALA A 40 -21.86 -23.69 -0.17
C ALA A 40 -23.21 -24.14 0.44
N CYS A 41 -23.72 -23.42 1.45
CA CYS A 41 -25.04 -23.69 2.02
C CYS A 41 -25.63 -22.50 2.79
N LYS A 42 -26.95 -22.52 2.99
CA LYS A 42 -27.68 -21.42 3.64
C LYS A 42 -27.18 -21.09 5.06
N PRO A 43 -26.95 -22.04 5.98
CA PRO A 43 -26.49 -21.70 7.34
C PRO A 43 -25.13 -20.99 7.36
N VAL A 44 -24.18 -21.43 6.53
CA VAL A 44 -22.85 -20.82 6.42
C VAL A 44 -22.95 -19.41 5.82
N TYR A 45 -23.84 -19.20 4.86
CA TYR A 45 -24.14 -17.86 4.33
C TYR A 45 -24.74 -16.91 5.39
N GLU A 46 -25.64 -17.39 6.25
CA GLU A 46 -26.19 -16.54 7.32
C GLU A 46 -25.10 -16.15 8.33
N ILE A 47 -24.20 -17.07 8.68
CA ILE A 47 -23.05 -16.79 9.57
C ILE A 47 -22.11 -15.75 8.95
N TRP A 48 -21.78 -15.90 7.66
CA TRP A 48 -21.04 -14.89 6.92
C TRP A 48 -21.67 -13.51 7.07
N LYS A 49 -22.98 -13.43 6.84
CA LYS A 49 -23.71 -12.18 6.80
C LYS A 49 -23.81 -11.54 8.18
N GLU A 50 -24.07 -12.34 9.21
CA GLU A 50 -24.15 -11.88 10.60
C GLU A 50 -22.79 -11.41 11.14
N HIS A 51 -21.71 -12.10 10.77
CA HIS A 51 -20.36 -11.83 11.27
C HIS A 51 -19.44 -11.19 10.23
N LEU A 52 -20.01 -10.51 9.24
CA LEU A 52 -19.29 -9.98 8.08
C LEU A 52 -18.10 -9.10 8.47
N THR A 53 -18.31 -8.18 9.41
CA THR A 53 -17.25 -7.26 9.87
C THR A 53 -16.09 -7.99 10.49
N THR A 54 -16.36 -8.97 11.36
CA THR A 54 -15.31 -9.76 12.02
C THR A 54 -14.52 -10.56 11.00
N ILE A 55 -15.21 -11.31 10.12
CA ILE A 55 -14.59 -12.13 9.08
C ILE A 55 -13.75 -11.26 8.14
N TYR A 56 -14.29 -10.13 7.70
CA TYR A 56 -13.60 -9.22 6.82
C TYR A 56 -12.32 -8.67 7.45
N ASN A 57 -12.36 -8.24 8.72
CA ASN A 57 -11.21 -7.65 9.40
C ASN A 57 -10.03 -8.63 9.57
N GLU A 58 -10.31 -9.93 9.61
CA GLU A 58 -9.28 -10.97 9.63
C GLU A 58 -8.73 -11.29 8.23
N ILE A 59 -9.60 -11.38 7.22
CA ILE A 59 -9.19 -11.71 5.84
C ILE A 59 -8.47 -10.54 5.16
N ALA A 60 -8.96 -9.30 5.31
CA ALA A 60 -8.50 -8.16 4.50
C ALA A 60 -6.99 -7.89 4.62
N PRO A 61 -6.40 -7.82 5.82
CA PRO A 61 -4.98 -7.54 5.97
C PRO A 61 -4.07 -8.61 5.34
N ALA A 62 -4.50 -9.88 5.38
CA ALA A 62 -3.76 -11.00 4.81
C ALA A 62 -3.92 -11.10 3.28
N ALA A 63 -5.15 -10.89 2.79
CA ALA A 63 -5.48 -11.05 1.37
C ALA A 63 -5.04 -9.84 0.51
N ILE A 64 -4.95 -8.63 1.10
CA ILE A 64 -4.71 -7.39 0.35
C ILE A 64 -3.36 -6.79 0.72
N PRO A 65 -2.38 -6.81 -0.20
CA PRO A 65 -1.11 -6.14 0.02
C PRO A 65 -1.30 -4.64 0.31
N CYS A 66 -0.66 -4.15 1.37
CA CYS A 66 -0.74 -2.75 1.79
C CYS A 66 -2.17 -2.28 2.13
N TYR A 67 -2.99 -3.16 2.72
CA TYR A 67 -4.37 -2.88 3.12
C TYR A 67 -4.57 -1.52 3.80
N GLN A 68 -3.73 -1.15 4.78
CA GLN A 68 -3.82 0.14 5.47
C GLN A 68 -3.65 1.36 4.53
N ALA A 69 -2.76 1.28 3.55
CA ALA A 69 -2.59 2.35 2.56
C ALA A 69 -3.79 2.44 1.60
N LEU A 70 -4.38 1.29 1.24
CA LEU A 70 -5.61 1.22 0.47
C LEU A 70 -6.79 1.86 1.22
N CYS A 71 -6.96 1.55 2.51
CA CYS A 71 -7.95 2.19 3.37
C CYS A 71 -7.76 3.71 3.44
N GLY A 72 -6.51 4.17 3.53
CA GLY A 72 -6.18 5.59 3.45
C GLY A 72 -6.66 6.23 2.14
N LEU A 73 -6.40 5.59 1.00
CA LEU A 73 -6.91 6.03 -0.32
C LEU A 73 -8.44 6.10 -0.37
N LEU A 74 -9.13 5.09 0.15
CA LEU A 74 -10.60 5.07 0.18
C LEU A 74 -11.17 6.18 1.07
N ALA A 75 -10.53 6.44 2.20
CA ALA A 75 -10.89 7.56 3.07
C ALA A 75 -10.71 8.92 2.38
N ASP A 76 -9.64 9.09 1.57
CA ASP A 76 -9.42 10.32 0.79
C ASP A 76 -10.50 10.53 -0.29
N ARG A 77 -11.17 9.45 -0.74
CA ARG A 77 -12.34 9.51 -1.63
C ARG A 77 -13.64 9.81 -0.91
N GLY A 78 -13.62 9.87 0.43
CA GLY A 78 -14.81 10.06 1.26
C GLY A 78 -15.59 8.77 1.51
N TYR A 79 -15.02 7.59 1.20
CA TYR A 79 -15.64 6.33 1.56
C TYR A 79 -15.41 5.99 3.03
N ARG A 80 -16.30 5.17 3.57
CA ARG A 80 -16.15 4.65 4.93
C ARG A 80 -15.01 3.64 4.96
N ILE A 81 -14.20 3.72 6.01
CA ILE A 81 -13.14 2.75 6.22
C ILE A 81 -13.80 1.48 6.79
N PRO A 82 -13.53 0.32 6.19
CA PRO A 82 -14.07 -0.98 6.60
C PRO A 82 -13.85 -1.36 8.07
N ASP A 83 -12.84 -0.77 8.73
CA ASP A 83 -12.50 -1.04 10.14
C ASP A 83 -13.53 -0.47 11.14
N THR A 84 -14.68 0.00 10.65
CA THR A 84 -15.79 0.52 11.46
C THR A 84 -16.96 -0.48 11.52
N PRO A 85 -17.69 -0.58 12.64
CA PRO A 85 -18.85 -1.44 12.74
C PRO A 85 -19.88 -1.13 11.64
N GLY A 86 -20.42 -2.18 11.01
CA GLY A 86 -21.45 -2.03 9.98
C GLY A 86 -20.93 -1.91 8.54
N ILE A 87 -19.79 -2.55 8.24
CA ILE A 87 -19.34 -2.75 6.85
C ILE A 87 -20.43 -3.46 6.04
N THR A 88 -20.66 -3.01 4.82
CA THR A 88 -21.59 -3.68 3.89
C THR A 88 -20.84 -4.50 2.83
N PRO A 89 -21.49 -5.46 2.16
CA PRO A 89 -20.90 -6.17 1.03
C PRO A 89 -20.41 -5.23 -0.09
N GLU A 90 -21.05 -4.08 -0.27
CA GLU A 90 -20.64 -3.05 -1.23
C GLU A 90 -19.31 -2.41 -0.85
N ASP A 91 -19.07 -2.16 0.44
CA ASP A 91 -17.78 -1.63 0.92
C ASP A 91 -16.65 -2.65 0.64
N ILE A 92 -16.91 -3.94 0.88
CA ILE A 92 -15.96 -5.02 0.59
C ILE A 92 -15.68 -5.10 -0.92
N ALA A 93 -16.73 -5.04 -1.74
CA ALA A 93 -16.60 -5.05 -3.19
C ALA A 93 -15.77 -3.86 -3.70
N LEU A 94 -15.93 -2.68 -3.09
CA LEU A 94 -15.14 -1.50 -3.40
C LEU A 94 -13.66 -1.72 -3.05
N VAL A 95 -13.36 -2.22 -1.84
CA VAL A 95 -12.00 -2.53 -1.40
C VAL A 95 -11.33 -3.52 -2.35
N VAL A 96 -11.99 -4.64 -2.67
CA VAL A 96 -11.46 -5.66 -3.59
C VAL A 96 -11.26 -5.08 -4.99
N LYS A 97 -12.19 -4.27 -5.49
CA LYS A 97 -12.07 -3.61 -6.79
C LYS A 97 -10.87 -2.67 -6.83
N THR A 98 -10.70 -1.81 -5.83
CA THR A 98 -9.58 -0.86 -5.76
C THR A 98 -8.24 -1.57 -5.53
N SER A 99 -8.23 -2.68 -4.77
CA SER A 99 -7.05 -3.54 -4.62
C SER A 99 -6.59 -4.10 -5.97
N ARG A 100 -7.51 -4.68 -6.76
CA ARG A 100 -7.23 -5.17 -8.13
C ARG A 100 -6.70 -4.08 -9.06
N ALA A 101 -7.19 -2.84 -8.93
CA ALA A 101 -6.62 -1.72 -9.68
C ALA A 101 -5.15 -1.48 -9.31
N GLY A 102 -4.78 -1.66 -8.04
CA GLY A 102 -3.38 -1.65 -7.59
C GLY A 102 -2.54 -2.78 -8.21
N GLU A 103 -3.08 -3.99 -8.32
CA GLU A 103 -2.38 -5.11 -8.98
C GLU A 103 -2.10 -4.80 -10.45
N LYS A 104 -3.06 -4.20 -11.16
CA LYS A 104 -2.87 -3.75 -12.55
C LYS A 104 -1.79 -2.67 -12.70
N LEU A 105 -1.55 -1.85 -11.67
CA LEU A 105 -0.41 -0.91 -11.67
C LEU A 105 0.93 -1.65 -11.65
N VAL A 106 1.02 -2.77 -10.93
CA VAL A 106 2.22 -3.62 -10.90
C VAL A 106 2.43 -4.29 -12.26
N GLU A 107 1.38 -4.85 -12.85
CA GLU A 107 1.43 -5.43 -14.19
C GLU A 107 1.84 -4.40 -15.24
N SER A 108 1.27 -3.18 -15.18
CA SER A 108 1.59 -2.07 -16.07
C SER A 108 3.05 -1.65 -15.93
N TYR A 109 3.58 -1.65 -14.71
CA TYR A 109 4.99 -1.41 -14.44
C TYR A 109 5.88 -2.45 -15.13
N HIS A 110 5.63 -3.75 -14.92
CA HIS A 110 6.41 -4.82 -15.54
C HIS A 110 6.31 -4.81 -17.07
N GLY A 111 5.12 -4.54 -17.60
CA GLY A 111 4.88 -4.38 -19.04
C GLY A 111 5.70 -3.24 -19.66
N ARG A 112 5.90 -2.13 -18.94
CA ARG A 112 6.76 -1.04 -19.41
C ARG A 112 8.24 -1.34 -19.31
N MET A 113 8.66 -1.94 -18.21
CA MET A 113 10.07 -2.26 -18.00
C MET A 113 10.57 -3.29 -19.02
N SER A 114 9.71 -4.22 -19.46
CA SER A 114 10.05 -5.13 -20.56
C SER A 114 10.15 -4.47 -21.94
N GLN A 115 9.46 -3.34 -22.16
CA GLN A 115 9.41 -2.65 -23.45
C GLN A 115 10.49 -1.57 -23.64
N ARG A 116 11.10 -1.05 -22.56
CA ARG A 116 12.06 0.06 -22.62
C ARG A 116 13.47 -0.39 -22.21
N PRO A 117 14.37 -0.69 -23.16
CA PRO A 117 15.73 -1.15 -22.87
C PRO A 117 16.70 -0.03 -22.42
N TYR A 118 16.28 1.24 -22.43
CA TYR A 118 17.11 2.33 -21.89
C TYR A 118 17.10 2.27 -20.35
N TYR A 119 18.26 1.85 -19.85
CA TYR A 119 18.49 1.29 -18.52
C TYR A 119 18.55 2.38 -17.44
N ASP A 120 17.67 2.29 -16.45
CA ASP A 120 17.98 2.77 -15.12
C ASP A 120 18.54 1.59 -14.32
N PRO A 121 19.86 1.49 -14.12
CA PRO A 121 20.52 0.39 -13.39
C PRO A 121 19.97 0.20 -11.99
N GLN A 122 19.42 1.27 -11.42
CA GLN A 122 19.00 1.29 -10.03
C GLN A 122 17.59 0.75 -9.86
N VAL A 123 16.87 0.51 -10.95
CA VAL A 123 15.46 0.11 -10.93
C VAL A 123 15.29 -1.33 -11.44
N SER A 124 14.76 -2.21 -10.59
CA SER A 124 14.54 -3.60 -10.94
C SER A 124 13.48 -3.75 -12.04
N TRP A 125 13.74 -4.60 -13.03
CA TRP A 125 12.75 -4.92 -14.07
C TRP A 125 11.56 -5.69 -13.52
N VAL A 126 11.82 -6.52 -12.50
CA VAL A 126 10.82 -7.32 -11.80
C VAL A 126 10.90 -6.99 -10.33
N LEU A 127 9.86 -6.33 -9.83
CA LEU A 127 9.71 -6.03 -8.41
C LEU A 127 9.84 -7.30 -7.56
N SER A 128 10.73 -7.26 -6.57
CA SER A 128 10.75 -8.24 -5.48
C SER A 128 9.46 -8.14 -4.63
N ARG A 129 9.27 -9.05 -3.65
CA ARG A 129 8.12 -8.99 -2.71
C ARG A 129 8.10 -7.66 -1.95
N SER A 130 9.24 -7.25 -1.38
CA SER A 130 9.40 -5.99 -0.63
C SER A 130 9.23 -4.76 -1.54
N GLU A 131 9.78 -4.78 -2.75
CA GLU A 131 9.61 -3.70 -3.73
C GLU A 131 8.15 -3.58 -4.18
N LYS A 132 7.44 -4.68 -4.41
CA LYS A 132 6.01 -4.68 -4.74
C LYS A 132 5.18 -4.03 -3.63
N ILE A 133 5.48 -4.34 -2.37
CA ILE A 133 4.81 -3.72 -1.21
C ILE A 133 5.08 -2.21 -1.19
N ARG A 134 6.35 -1.78 -1.26
CA ARG A 134 6.69 -0.34 -1.28
C ARG A 134 6.07 0.38 -2.47
N PHE A 135 6.06 -0.27 -3.64
CA PHE A 135 5.43 0.24 -4.86
C PHE A 135 3.93 0.45 -4.65
N LEU A 136 3.17 -0.58 -4.26
CA LEU A 136 1.72 -0.47 -4.04
C LEU A 136 1.39 0.58 -2.97
N ARG A 137 2.11 0.57 -1.84
CA ARG A 137 1.94 1.57 -0.77
C ARG A 137 2.11 2.99 -1.31
N ALA A 138 3.16 3.25 -2.08
CA ALA A 138 3.40 4.57 -2.66
C ALA A 138 2.36 4.94 -3.72
N GLN A 139 1.93 3.99 -4.55
CA GLN A 139 0.87 4.21 -5.54
C GLN A 139 -0.43 4.62 -4.86
N TYR A 140 -0.89 3.91 -3.82
CA TYR A 140 -2.10 4.28 -3.08
C TYR A 140 -1.98 5.65 -2.41
N GLN A 141 -0.82 5.98 -1.82
CA GLN A 141 -0.60 7.28 -1.21
C GLN A 141 -0.60 8.43 -2.23
N LEU A 142 0.08 8.27 -3.37
CA LEU A 142 0.10 9.26 -4.44
C LEU A 142 -1.27 9.42 -5.09
N TRP A 143 -1.97 8.30 -5.34
CA TRP A 143 -3.33 8.31 -5.83
C TRP A 143 -4.25 9.08 -4.87
N GLY A 144 -4.21 8.78 -3.57
CA GLY A 144 -5.01 9.49 -2.57
C GLY A 144 -4.71 10.98 -2.54
N LEU A 145 -3.42 11.37 -2.58
CA LEU A 145 -3.03 12.77 -2.66
C LEU A 145 -3.61 13.48 -3.89
N LEU A 146 -3.61 12.85 -5.07
CA LEU A 146 -4.16 13.45 -6.29
C LEU A 146 -5.68 13.67 -6.22
N LEU A 147 -6.39 12.94 -5.37
CA LEU A 147 -7.84 13.08 -5.19
C LEU A 147 -8.21 14.16 -4.17
N LEU A 148 -7.28 14.59 -3.32
CA LEU A 148 -7.50 15.62 -2.31
C LEU A 148 -7.53 17.03 -2.90
N SER A 149 -8.20 17.94 -2.18
CA SER A 149 -8.13 19.38 -2.47
C SER A 149 -6.69 19.91 -2.27
N PRO A 150 -6.24 20.98 -2.94
CA PRO A 150 -4.89 21.52 -2.75
C PRO A 150 -4.55 21.86 -1.30
N LYS A 151 -5.52 22.30 -0.50
CA LYS A 151 -5.34 22.59 0.93
C LYS A 151 -5.13 21.31 1.74
N ASP A 152 -5.90 20.27 1.45
CA ASP A 152 -5.79 18.98 2.15
C ASP A 152 -4.53 18.22 1.73
N GLN A 153 -4.12 18.32 0.46
CA GLN A 153 -2.83 17.86 -0.03
C GLN A 153 -1.69 18.47 0.78
N GLU A 154 -1.66 19.80 0.90
CA GLU A 154 -0.63 20.49 1.66
C GLU A 154 -0.62 20.06 3.14
N LYS A 155 -1.80 20.00 3.76
CA LYS A 155 -1.96 19.54 5.15
C LYS A 155 -1.44 18.13 5.35
N ARG A 156 -1.73 17.20 4.43
CA ARG A 156 -1.29 15.81 4.50
C ARG A 156 0.22 15.69 4.27
N ILE A 157 0.76 16.37 3.27
CA ILE A 157 2.19 16.38 2.97
C ILE A 157 2.99 16.92 4.16
N ARG A 158 2.53 17.99 4.82
CA ARG A 158 3.18 18.54 6.02
C ARG A 158 3.22 17.58 7.22
N ARG A 159 2.34 16.58 7.25
CA ARG A 159 2.28 15.55 8.30
C ARG A 159 3.11 14.31 7.96
N MET A 160 3.57 14.18 6.72
CA MET A 160 4.42 13.07 6.33
C MET A 160 5.80 13.20 6.98
N ASN A 161 6.38 12.07 7.35
CA ASN A 161 7.75 12.05 7.83
C ASN A 161 8.75 12.16 6.67
N LEU A 162 10.03 12.34 7.01
CA LEU A 162 11.09 12.51 6.02
C LEU A 162 11.23 11.28 5.11
N LYS A 163 11.12 10.06 5.65
CA LYS A 163 11.21 8.81 4.88
C LYS A 163 10.12 8.77 3.80
N GLN A 164 8.87 9.05 4.18
CA GLN A 164 7.73 9.10 3.27
C GLN A 164 7.92 10.15 2.18
N THR A 165 8.27 11.39 2.54
CA THR A 165 8.46 12.46 1.54
C THR A 165 9.63 12.18 0.59
N CYS A 166 10.71 11.53 1.06
CA CYS A 166 11.78 11.04 0.19
C CYS A 166 11.27 9.96 -0.79
N LEU A 167 10.64 8.90 -0.28
CA LEU A 167 10.12 7.79 -1.10
C LEU A 167 9.13 8.29 -2.15
N LEU A 168 8.11 9.04 -1.74
CA LEU A 168 7.07 9.54 -2.64
C LEU A 168 7.65 10.52 -3.69
N SER A 169 8.64 11.33 -3.32
CA SER A 169 9.29 12.24 -4.27
C SER A 169 10.04 11.52 -5.39
N ASP A 170 10.56 10.32 -5.09
CA ASP A 170 11.27 9.47 -6.04
C ASP A 170 10.28 8.63 -6.87
N PHE A 171 9.25 8.08 -6.23
CA PHE A 171 8.16 7.37 -6.90
C PHE A 171 7.42 8.23 -7.92
N LEU A 172 7.25 9.53 -7.69
CA LEU A 172 6.63 10.42 -8.66
C LEU A 172 7.35 10.47 -10.02
N CYS A 173 8.59 9.99 -10.11
CA CYS A 173 9.32 9.84 -11.37
C CYS A 173 8.85 8.61 -12.18
N VAL A 174 8.36 7.56 -11.52
CA VAL A 174 7.84 6.33 -12.16
C VAL A 174 6.31 6.22 -12.10
N PHE A 175 5.66 7.08 -11.31
CA PHE A 175 4.22 7.18 -11.18
C PHE A 175 3.57 7.74 -12.45
N ARG A 176 2.59 7.01 -12.97
CA ARG A 176 1.77 7.43 -14.10
C ARG A 176 0.32 7.31 -13.71
N GLN A 177 -0.34 8.46 -13.59
CA GLN A 177 -1.77 8.52 -13.30
C GLN A 177 -2.60 7.78 -14.34
N GLU A 178 -2.13 7.72 -15.60
CA GLU A 178 -2.82 7.02 -16.70
C GLU A 178 -2.93 5.51 -16.50
N ASP A 179 -2.08 4.91 -15.65
CA ASP A 179 -2.12 3.47 -15.39
C ASP A 179 -3.21 3.07 -14.38
N ILE A 180 -3.81 4.05 -13.68
CA ILE A 180 -4.82 3.79 -12.65
C ILE A 180 -6.12 3.35 -13.33
N ASP A 181 -6.47 2.07 -13.19
CA ASP A 181 -7.71 1.51 -13.72
C ASP A 181 -8.92 1.82 -12.81
N ASP A 182 -9.26 3.11 -12.71
CA ASP A 182 -10.43 3.62 -11.99
C ASP A 182 -11.01 4.82 -12.73
N VAL A 183 -12.20 4.62 -13.34
CA VAL A 183 -12.85 5.61 -14.22
C VAL A 183 -13.07 6.95 -13.53
N GLU A 184 -13.57 6.94 -12.28
CA GLU A 184 -13.80 8.17 -11.53
C GLU A 184 -12.51 8.97 -11.30
N SER A 185 -11.42 8.28 -10.96
CA SER A 185 -10.11 8.89 -10.79
C SER A 185 -9.59 9.46 -12.12
N GLN A 186 -9.72 8.72 -13.23
CA GLN A 186 -9.31 9.20 -14.55
C GLN A 186 -10.07 10.47 -14.97
N GLU A 187 -11.37 10.54 -14.72
CA GLU A 187 -12.18 11.73 -14.99
C GLU A 187 -11.71 12.93 -14.16
N ARG A 188 -11.41 12.73 -12.87
CA ARG A 188 -10.85 13.79 -12.01
C ARG A 188 -9.48 14.25 -12.50
N PHE A 189 -8.62 13.34 -12.94
CA PHE A 189 -7.28 13.65 -13.44
C PHE A 189 -7.30 14.38 -14.78
N ALA A 190 -8.20 13.99 -15.69
CA ALA A 190 -8.37 14.65 -16.99
C ALA A 190 -8.70 16.14 -16.84
N ASN A 191 -9.47 16.48 -15.80
CA ASN A 191 -9.82 17.86 -15.48
C ASN A 191 -8.73 18.63 -14.72
N ASN A 192 -7.62 17.97 -14.33
CA ASN A 192 -6.55 18.57 -13.51
C ASN A 192 -5.14 18.03 -13.87
N SER A 193 -4.73 18.22 -15.12
CA SER A 193 -3.42 17.75 -15.63
C SER A 193 -2.20 18.40 -14.95
N VAL A 194 -2.36 19.58 -14.33
CA VAL A 194 -1.30 20.29 -13.59
C VAL A 194 -0.97 19.62 -12.25
N SER A 195 -1.86 18.76 -11.73
CA SER A 195 -1.78 18.20 -10.38
C SER A 195 -0.50 17.39 -10.10
N ARG A 196 0.00 16.55 -11.02
CA ARG A 196 1.20 15.71 -10.77
C ARG A 196 2.46 16.53 -10.56
N VAL A 197 2.70 17.53 -11.41
CA VAL A 197 3.91 18.38 -11.33
C VAL A 197 3.86 19.22 -10.06
N GLN A 198 2.69 19.79 -9.74
CA GLN A 198 2.49 20.54 -8.52
C GLN A 198 2.69 19.67 -7.27
N LEU A 199 2.15 18.44 -7.27
CA LEU A 199 2.35 17.48 -6.18
C LEU A 199 3.82 17.15 -5.99
N GLN A 200 4.56 16.95 -7.08
CA GLN A 200 6.00 16.72 -7.02
C GLN A 200 6.76 17.91 -6.41
N ILE A 201 6.41 19.14 -6.78
CA ILE A 201 7.01 20.35 -6.20
C ILE A 201 6.71 20.41 -4.70
N MET A 202 5.46 20.17 -4.29
CA MET A 202 5.04 20.22 -2.88
C MET A 202 5.77 19.18 -2.03
N ILE A 203 5.80 17.91 -2.47
CA ILE A 203 6.48 16.83 -1.74
C ILE A 203 7.99 17.09 -1.66
N ARG A 204 8.63 17.50 -2.77
CA ARG A 204 10.07 17.83 -2.76
C ARG A 204 10.39 19.04 -1.88
N GLY A 205 9.51 20.05 -1.87
CA GLY A 205 9.63 21.22 -1.01
C GLY A 205 9.58 20.83 0.47
N GLN A 206 8.60 20.02 0.85
CA GLN A 206 8.47 19.51 2.22
C GLN A 206 9.66 18.62 2.62
N ARG A 207 10.06 17.68 1.77
CA ARG A 207 11.25 16.84 1.96
C ARG A 207 12.49 17.69 2.23
N ASN A 208 12.77 18.67 1.37
CA ASN A 208 13.96 19.51 1.51
C ASN A 208 13.92 20.34 2.80
N LYS A 209 12.74 20.82 3.19
CA LYS A 209 12.52 21.57 4.44
C LYS A 209 12.79 20.68 5.66
N ASP A 210 12.19 19.49 5.70
CA ASP A 210 12.34 18.56 6.83
C ASP A 210 13.77 18.02 6.92
N PHE A 211 14.38 17.69 5.78
CA PHE A 211 15.77 17.24 5.70
C PHE A 211 16.73 18.29 6.27
N ARG A 212 16.59 19.56 5.82
CA ARG A 212 17.42 20.66 6.33
C ARG A 212 17.18 20.90 7.82
N ARG A 213 15.93 20.82 8.28
CA ARG A 213 15.60 20.96 9.71
C ARG A 213 16.25 19.86 10.54
N LEU A 214 16.26 18.62 10.07
CA LEU A 214 16.76 17.47 10.82
C LEU A 214 18.29 17.34 10.81
N HIS A 215 18.93 17.67 9.68
CA HIS A 215 20.36 17.41 9.43
C HIS A 215 21.21 18.67 9.28
N GLY A 216 20.62 19.86 9.24
CA GLY A 216 21.35 21.14 9.09
C GLY A 216 21.94 21.38 7.69
N ILE A 217 21.78 20.43 6.76
CA ILE A 217 22.37 20.50 5.40
C ILE A 217 21.29 20.44 4.31
N ALA A 218 21.66 20.81 3.08
CA ALA A 218 20.77 20.68 1.93
C ALA A 218 20.69 19.22 1.46
N TYR A 219 19.50 18.77 1.07
CA TYR A 219 19.30 17.45 0.46
C TYR A 219 20.03 17.35 -0.88
N ARG A 220 21.09 16.52 -0.94
CA ARG A 220 21.95 16.31 -2.13
C ARG A 220 22.29 14.83 -2.32
N PRO A 221 21.32 14.02 -2.76
CA PRO A 221 21.47 12.57 -2.83
C PRO A 221 22.52 12.07 -3.84
N VAL A 222 22.81 12.85 -4.88
CA VAL A 222 23.82 12.53 -5.91
C VAL A 222 25.23 12.37 -5.30
N GLN A 223 25.51 13.00 -4.17
CA GLN A 223 26.84 12.94 -3.54
C GLN A 223 27.11 11.62 -2.82
N PHE A 224 26.07 10.81 -2.55
CA PHE A 224 26.18 9.64 -1.68
C PHE A 224 25.54 8.38 -2.26
N THR A 225 24.88 8.50 -3.41
CA THR A 225 24.37 7.33 -4.14
C THR A 225 25.44 6.88 -5.12
N PRO A 226 25.56 5.57 -5.40
CA PRO A 226 26.27 5.08 -6.56
C PRO A 226 25.47 5.51 -7.80
N TYR A 227 25.48 6.80 -8.12
CA TYR A 227 24.75 7.39 -9.22
C TYR A 227 25.41 6.93 -10.51
N GLU A 228 24.77 6.02 -11.23
CA GLU A 228 25.16 5.77 -12.60
C GLU A 228 24.72 6.97 -13.44
N PRO A 229 25.53 7.44 -14.39
CA PRO A 229 25.13 8.52 -15.29
C PRO A 229 23.77 8.18 -15.93
N ALA A 230 22.75 9.02 -15.68
CA ALA A 230 21.33 8.85 -16.06
C ALA A 230 20.45 7.95 -15.17
N GLY A 231 20.98 7.36 -14.09
CA GLY A 231 20.19 6.63 -13.09
C GLY A 231 19.28 7.56 -12.27
N ARG A 232 18.26 7.00 -11.62
CA ARG A 232 17.50 7.67 -10.55
C ARG A 232 17.98 7.16 -9.22
N HIS A 233 17.65 7.83 -8.12
CA HIS A 233 18.04 7.32 -6.80
C HIS A 233 17.33 6.02 -6.44
N ALA A 234 16.14 5.78 -7.02
CA ALA A 234 15.38 4.54 -6.88
C ALA A 234 15.24 4.11 -5.40
N TRP A 235 14.89 5.06 -4.53
CA TRP A 235 14.85 4.88 -3.06
C TRP A 235 13.90 3.81 -2.57
N TRP A 236 13.08 3.27 -3.45
CA TRP A 236 12.13 2.23 -3.16
C TRP A 236 12.62 0.83 -3.57
N CYS A 237 13.70 0.74 -4.36
CA CYS A 237 14.34 -0.50 -4.74
C CYS A 237 15.15 -1.09 -3.58
N ASP A 238 15.22 -2.42 -3.50
CA ASP A 238 15.89 -3.14 -2.40
C ASP A 238 17.35 -2.75 -2.29
N GLN A 239 18.06 -2.72 -3.42
CA GLN A 239 19.49 -2.41 -3.49
C GLN A 239 19.85 -1.00 -2.96
N GLN A 240 18.88 -0.09 -2.92
CA GLN A 240 19.08 1.28 -2.43
C GLN A 240 18.61 1.47 -0.99
N GLN A 241 17.93 0.50 -0.35
CA GLN A 241 17.36 0.68 0.99
C GLN A 241 18.42 0.96 2.06
N GLY A 242 19.61 0.36 1.96
CA GLY A 242 20.71 0.61 2.89
C GLY A 242 21.17 2.08 2.86
N VAL A 243 21.55 2.56 1.67
CA VAL A 243 21.96 3.96 1.45
C VAL A 243 20.82 4.92 1.76
N PHE A 244 19.58 4.54 1.43
CA PHE A 244 18.40 5.35 1.72
C PHE A 244 18.17 5.50 3.22
N LYS A 245 18.31 4.43 4.00
CA LYS A 245 18.24 4.47 5.47
C LYS A 245 19.30 5.44 6.00
N ASP A 246 20.54 5.26 5.58
CA ASP A 246 21.67 6.09 6.01
C ASP A 246 21.47 7.59 5.67
N MET A 247 20.89 7.87 4.50
CA MET A 247 20.53 9.21 4.04
C MET A 247 19.44 9.85 4.92
N VAL A 248 18.38 9.10 5.21
CA VAL A 248 17.23 9.63 5.98
C VAL A 248 17.61 9.86 7.44
N THR A 249 18.41 8.97 8.02
CA THR A 249 18.85 9.08 9.42
C THR A 249 20.02 10.04 9.61
N GLY A 250 20.75 10.37 8.53
CA GLY A 250 21.87 11.29 8.53
C GLY A 250 23.21 10.64 8.89
N SER A 251 23.27 9.31 8.94
CA SER A 251 24.50 8.55 9.19
C SER A 251 25.57 8.80 8.11
N LEU A 252 25.18 9.18 6.89
CA LEU A 252 26.09 9.57 5.80
C LEU A 252 26.82 10.90 6.05
N PHE A 253 26.32 11.75 6.95
CA PHE A 253 26.85 13.12 7.14
C PHE A 253 27.61 13.28 8.45
N SER A 254 27.46 12.34 9.38
CA SER A 254 28.15 12.39 10.66
C SER A 254 29.51 11.73 10.55
N GLN A 255 30.56 12.46 10.91
CA GLN A 255 31.92 11.92 10.99
C GLN A 255 32.12 11.06 12.25
N ASP A 256 31.25 11.22 13.27
CA ASP A 256 31.31 10.49 14.53
C ASP A 256 29.99 9.74 14.78
N LYS A 257 29.98 8.41 14.58
CA LYS A 257 28.86 7.55 14.99
C LYS A 257 28.84 7.45 16.52
N THR A 258 28.14 8.36 17.18
CA THR A 258 27.93 8.33 18.63
C THR A 258 26.69 7.50 18.99
N ALA A 259 26.63 6.94 20.19
CA ALA A 259 25.47 6.16 20.66
C ALA A 259 24.13 6.94 20.64
N GLN A 260 24.19 8.28 20.73
CA GLN A 260 23.00 9.14 20.57
C GLN A 260 22.44 9.14 19.14
N GLN A 261 23.29 8.89 18.15
CA GLN A 261 22.91 8.80 16.75
C GLN A 261 22.17 7.49 16.45
N GLU A 262 22.56 6.38 17.07
CA GLU A 262 21.86 5.09 16.95
C GLU A 262 20.43 5.15 17.50
N VAL A 263 20.21 5.86 18.61
CA VAL A 263 18.85 6.04 19.18
C VAL A 263 17.98 6.90 18.25
N LYS A 264 18.56 7.96 17.66
CA LYS A 264 17.87 8.82 16.68
C LYS A 264 17.58 8.08 15.37
N GLU A 265 18.49 7.21 14.94
CA GLU A 265 18.32 6.31 13.78
C GLU A 265 17.13 5.37 13.96
N LYS A 266 17.05 4.70 15.12
CA LYS A 266 15.92 3.82 15.44
C LYS A 266 14.60 4.58 15.47
N ALA A 267 14.53 5.72 16.14
CA ALA A 267 13.30 6.52 16.20
C ALA A 267 12.80 6.94 14.81
N ILE A 268 13.69 7.39 13.91
CA ILE A 268 13.31 7.83 12.56
C ILE A 268 12.90 6.67 11.65
N TRP A 269 13.52 5.50 11.81
CA TRP A 269 13.31 4.36 10.93
C TRP A 269 12.19 3.43 11.39
N GLU A 270 12.13 3.13 12.69
CA GLU A 270 11.20 2.15 13.31
C GLU A 270 9.80 2.74 13.54
N GLU A 271 9.63 4.06 13.74
CA GLU A 271 8.30 4.71 13.72
C GLU A 271 7.55 4.54 12.37
N THR A 272 8.18 3.90 11.38
CA THR A 272 7.66 3.76 10.01
C THR A 272 7.79 2.36 9.43
N SER A 273 8.38 1.40 10.17
CA SER A 273 8.55 0.04 9.68
C SER A 273 7.29 -0.77 9.94
N ASP A 274 6.23 -0.51 9.18
CA ASP A 274 5.15 -1.49 8.96
C ASP A 274 5.64 -2.61 8.01
N GLU A 275 6.90 -3.04 8.17
CA GLU A 275 7.47 -4.20 7.46
C GLU A 275 7.27 -5.50 8.27
N ASP A 276 6.61 -5.43 9.43
CA ASP A 276 6.38 -6.56 10.36
C ASP A 276 5.20 -7.48 9.97
N PHE A 277 4.88 -7.61 8.67
CA PHE A 277 3.95 -8.64 8.20
C PHE A 277 4.72 -9.69 7.39
N ASP A 278 5.40 -10.57 8.13
CA ASP A 278 5.95 -11.84 7.62
C ASP A 278 4.85 -12.88 7.36
#